data_AF-K2DCY0-F1
#
_entry.id   AF-K2DCY0-F1
#
_cell.length_a   1.000
_cell.length_b   1.000
_cell.length_c   1.000
_cell.angle_alpha   90.00
_cell.angle_beta   90.00
_cell.angle_gamma   90.00
#
_symmetry.space_group_name_H-M   'P 1'
#
loop_
_entity.id
_entity.type
_entity.pdbx_description
1 polymer ?
#
loop_
_entity_poly.entity_id
_entity_poly.type
_entity_poly.pdbx_seq_one_letter_code
_entity_poly.pdbx_strand_id
1 'polypeptide(L)'
;MKVLKYGAVWSSDCLIAIVMVTVVLFGFFSKASYAQNQVNDKNEVILYVFYGQGCPHCAALLSFLDKVKANYPTLKIYEHEVYQNDENRKLFEELTAKFNTTVEGVPTVFIDDKGIVGFSQEISDSLENEINRCLYEKCIDPIEKVSTNVEKAIDKPFTSSEENVVVKKLTIPLVIGAAAVDAINPCAFAVLIILMTAALSIADKKRALKFGLAFTISIYISYFLMGLGLFSVLQASGLSHNFYIFVTILAVIVGLLNIKDYFWYGKGVLMEIPLSWRPTMKSIIKRATSPLGAFLVGFAV
;
A
#
# COMPACT_ATOMS: atom_id res chain seq x y z
N MET A 1 -34.03 44.88 -7.00
CA MET A 1 -33.42 43.53 -7.04
C MET A 1 -32.15 43.57 -6.18
N LYS A 2 -32.25 43.17 -4.90
CA LYS A 2 -31.16 43.25 -3.92
C LYS A 2 -30.48 41.89 -3.80
N VAL A 3 -29.19 41.85 -4.07
CA VAL A 3 -28.30 40.69 -3.93
C VAL A 3 -28.03 40.48 -2.43
N LEU A 4 -28.39 39.31 -1.89
CA LEU A 4 -28.04 38.91 -0.53
C LEU A 4 -26.63 38.29 -0.53
N LYS A 5 -25.68 38.98 0.09
CA LYS A 5 -24.36 38.48 0.45
C LYS A 5 -24.50 37.58 1.69
N TYR A 6 -24.24 36.28 1.57
CA TYR A 6 -23.94 35.43 2.72
C TYR A 6 -22.42 35.34 2.87
N GLY A 7 -21.86 36.18 3.74
CA GLY A 7 -20.52 35.99 4.28
C GLY A 7 -20.62 35.11 5.51
N ALA A 8 -20.03 33.92 5.46
CA ALA A 8 -19.86 33.09 6.66
C ALA A 8 -18.81 33.75 7.57
N VAL A 9 -19.28 34.48 8.58
CA VAL A 9 -18.45 35.02 9.65
C VAL A 9 -18.14 33.84 10.58
N TRP A 10 -16.93 33.29 10.47
CA TRP A 10 -16.41 32.35 11.46
C TRP A 10 -16.11 33.13 12.73
N SER A 11 -16.93 32.97 13.77
CA SER A 11 -16.64 33.55 15.08
C SER A 11 -15.39 32.89 15.67
N SER A 12 -14.55 33.70 16.31
CA SER A 12 -13.37 33.27 17.06
C SER A 12 -13.67 32.14 18.06
N ASP A 13 -14.91 32.04 18.52
CA ASP A 13 -15.38 31.04 19.48
C ASP A 13 -15.38 29.61 18.91
N CYS A 14 -15.58 29.46 17.60
CA CYS A 14 -15.59 28.14 16.94
C CYS A 14 -14.17 27.56 16.80
N LEU A 15 -13.17 28.44 16.59
CA LEU A 15 -11.75 28.07 16.53
C LEU A 15 -11.21 27.69 17.91
N ILE A 16 -11.65 28.38 18.96
CA ILE A 16 -11.27 28.09 20.35
C ILE A 16 -11.85 26.74 20.80
N ALA A 17 -13.09 26.41 20.38
CA ALA A 17 -13.71 25.12 20.68
C ALA A 17 -12.97 23.93 20.04
N ILE A 18 -12.50 24.06 18.80
CA ILE A 18 -11.74 23.01 18.10
C ILE A 18 -10.35 22.80 18.73
N VAL A 19 -9.69 23.87 19.19
CA VAL A 19 -8.39 23.78 19.88
C VAL A 19 -8.53 23.17 21.29
N MET A 20 -9.60 23.50 22.02
CA MET A 20 -9.87 22.89 23.33
C MET A 20 -10.17 21.39 23.25
N VAL A 21 -10.93 20.95 22.24
CA VAL A 21 -11.24 19.52 22.04
C VAL A 21 -10.00 18.72 21.65
N THR A 22 -9.08 19.29 20.87
CA THR A 22 -7.83 18.61 20.49
C THR A 22 -6.82 18.52 21.64
N VAL A 23 -6.75 19.52 22.52
CA VAL A 23 -5.87 19.51 23.72
C VAL A 23 -6.37 18.53 24.79
N VAL A 24 -7.69 18.40 24.98
CA VAL A 24 -8.27 17.44 25.94
C VAL A 24 -8.11 15.99 25.48
N LEU A 25 -8.14 15.73 24.16
CA LEU A 25 -7.88 14.39 23.60
C LEU A 25 -6.40 13.98 23.70
N PHE A 26 -5.45 14.93 23.72
CA PHE A 26 -4.02 14.64 23.84
C PHE A 26 -3.54 14.48 25.29
N GLY A 27 -4.26 15.05 26.27
CA GLY A 27 -3.88 15.05 27.69
C GLY A 27 -4.14 13.75 28.46
N PHE A 28 -4.82 12.77 27.87
CA PHE A 28 -5.18 11.51 28.56
C PHE A 28 -4.14 10.38 28.39
N PHE A 29 -3.08 10.57 27.60
CA PHE A 29 -2.00 9.60 27.43
C PHE A 29 -0.79 9.94 28.30
N SER A 30 -0.91 9.89 29.62
CA SER A 30 0.25 9.93 30.52
C SER A 30 -0.09 9.38 31.89
N LYS A 31 0.12 8.07 32.07
CA LYS A 31 0.81 7.43 33.21
C LYS A 31 0.50 5.93 33.23
N ALA A 32 1.46 5.13 32.75
CA ALA A 32 1.63 3.76 33.21
C ALA A 32 2.97 3.68 33.93
N SER A 33 2.92 3.32 35.21
CA SER A 33 4.07 3.11 36.09
C SER A 33 4.90 1.92 35.64
N TYR A 34 6.22 2.05 35.65
CA TYR A 34 7.16 0.93 35.53
C TYR A 34 7.50 0.40 36.93
N ALA A 35 7.19 -0.88 37.17
CA ALA A 35 7.74 -1.64 38.28
C ALA A 35 8.95 -2.44 37.76
N GLN A 36 10.11 -2.27 38.38
CA GLN A 36 11.33 -3.00 38.03
C GLN A 36 11.51 -4.17 39.00
N ASN A 37 11.62 -5.38 38.47
CA ASN A 37 12.17 -6.51 39.21
C ASN A 37 13.28 -7.17 38.38
N GLN A 38 14.44 -7.33 39.01
CA GLN A 38 15.66 -7.91 38.46
C GLN A 38 15.80 -9.33 39.00
N VAL A 39 15.86 -10.34 38.12
CA VAL A 39 16.52 -11.60 38.43
C VAL A 39 17.29 -12.06 37.21
N ASN A 40 18.60 -12.17 37.38
CA ASN A 40 19.57 -12.63 36.41
C ASN A 40 19.65 -14.14 36.50
N ASP A 41 19.01 -14.84 35.56
CA ASP A 41 19.48 -16.11 34.98
C ASP A 41 18.70 -16.27 33.67
N LYS A 42 19.16 -15.57 32.63
CA LYS A 42 18.39 -15.42 31.40
C LYS A 42 18.56 -16.65 30.52
N ASN A 43 17.44 -17.29 30.17
CA ASN A 43 17.40 -18.39 29.22
C ASN A 43 17.88 -17.93 27.82
N GLU A 44 18.31 -18.88 26.99
CA GLU A 44 18.58 -18.61 25.58
C GLU A 44 17.26 -18.47 24.82
N VAL A 45 17.15 -17.43 23.98
CA VAL A 45 15.93 -17.14 23.20
C VAL A 45 16.27 -17.20 21.72
N ILE A 46 15.49 -17.95 20.95
CA ILE A 46 15.72 -18.18 19.52
C ILE A 46 14.57 -17.57 18.71
N LEU A 47 14.94 -16.72 17.74
CA LEU A 47 14.01 -16.10 16.78
C LEU A 47 14.33 -16.57 15.38
N TYR A 48 13.28 -16.93 14.63
CA TYR A 48 13.36 -17.16 13.19
C TYR A 48 12.66 -16.03 12.46
N VAL A 49 13.41 -15.29 11.64
CA VAL A 49 12.94 -14.11 10.93
C VAL A 49 12.92 -14.40 9.44
N PHE A 50 11.74 -14.37 8.83
CA PHE A 50 11.57 -14.53 7.39
C PHE A 50 11.40 -13.16 6.75
N TYR A 51 12.24 -12.85 5.77
CA TYR A 51 12.27 -11.55 5.11
C TYR A 51 12.42 -11.68 3.59
N GLY A 52 12.18 -10.58 2.87
CA GLY A 52 12.37 -10.51 1.42
C GLY A 52 13.33 -9.39 1.03
N GLN A 53 14.17 -9.61 0.02
CA GLN A 53 15.00 -8.55 -0.55
C GLN A 53 14.13 -7.41 -1.10
N GLY A 54 14.46 -6.16 -0.74
CA GLY A 54 13.70 -4.98 -1.15
C GLY A 54 12.43 -4.68 -0.35
N CYS A 55 12.16 -5.44 0.73
CA CYS A 55 11.02 -5.23 1.62
C CYS A 55 11.29 -4.11 2.67
N PRO A 56 10.61 -2.94 2.62
CA PRO A 56 10.90 -1.83 3.54
C PRO A 56 10.58 -2.13 5.01
N HIS A 57 9.49 -2.85 5.27
CA HIS A 57 9.12 -3.25 6.62
C HIS A 57 10.09 -4.29 7.21
N CYS A 58 10.69 -5.12 6.35
CA CYS A 58 11.72 -6.07 6.75
C CYS A 58 13.00 -5.34 7.19
N ALA A 59 13.43 -4.32 6.44
CA ALA A 59 14.58 -3.51 6.81
C ALA A 59 14.38 -2.79 8.16
N ALA A 60 13.16 -2.31 8.41
CA ALA A 60 12.79 -1.69 9.70
C ALA A 60 12.85 -2.69 10.86
N LEU A 61 12.31 -3.90 10.68
CA LEU A 61 12.39 -4.98 11.66
C LEU A 61 13.84 -5.37 11.95
N LEU A 62 14.65 -5.63 10.92
CA LEU A 62 16.05 -6.04 11.08
C LEU A 62 16.85 -4.96 11.83
N SER A 63 16.65 -3.69 11.48
CA SER A 63 17.27 -2.56 12.18
C SER A 63 16.84 -2.45 13.65
N PHE A 64 15.61 -2.84 13.98
CA PHE A 64 15.13 -2.93 15.36
C PHE A 64 15.78 -4.12 16.09
N LEU A 65 15.80 -5.28 15.47
CA LEU A 65 16.41 -6.50 16.02
C LEU A 65 17.91 -6.35 16.30
N ASP A 66 18.64 -5.60 15.47
CA ASP A 66 20.05 -5.27 15.71
C ASP A 66 20.25 -4.49 17.02
N LYS A 67 19.35 -3.54 17.32
CA LYS A 67 19.37 -2.77 18.58
C LYS A 67 19.00 -3.64 19.77
N VAL A 68 17.99 -4.48 19.60
CA VAL A 68 17.51 -5.42 20.64
C VAL A 68 18.61 -6.43 20.98
N LYS A 69 19.27 -7.01 19.98
CA LYS A 69 20.36 -7.97 20.17
C LYS A 69 21.52 -7.41 21.02
N ALA A 70 21.80 -6.11 20.92
CA ALA A 70 22.79 -5.46 21.78
C ALA A 70 22.41 -5.45 23.28
N ASN A 71 21.10 -5.42 23.57
CA ASN A 71 20.56 -5.42 24.94
C ASN A 71 20.34 -6.84 25.49
N TYR A 72 20.24 -7.85 24.62
CA TYR A 72 19.94 -9.24 24.97
C TYR A 72 21.00 -10.20 24.38
N PRO A 73 22.15 -10.41 25.04
CA PRO A 73 23.25 -11.21 24.49
C PRO A 73 22.94 -12.71 24.34
N THR A 74 21.92 -13.23 25.05
CA THR A 74 21.44 -14.61 24.92
C THR A 74 20.40 -14.78 23.80
N LEU A 75 20.11 -13.73 23.02
CA LEU A 75 19.18 -13.75 21.90
C LEU A 75 19.90 -14.22 20.61
N LYS A 76 19.43 -15.33 20.04
CA LYS A 76 19.85 -15.83 18.73
C LYS A 76 18.78 -15.50 17.69
N ILE A 77 19.21 -14.92 16.58
CA ILE A 77 18.33 -14.51 15.48
C ILE A 77 18.81 -15.22 14.22
N TYR A 78 17.92 -16.00 13.62
CA TYR A 78 18.13 -16.71 12.36
C TYR A 78 17.32 -16.02 11.26
N GLU A 79 18.01 -15.41 10.31
CA GLU A 79 17.40 -14.65 9.23
C GLU A 79 17.31 -15.50 7.96
N HIS A 80 16.12 -15.58 7.38
CA HIS A 80 15.80 -16.40 6.21
C HIS A 80 15.16 -15.55 5.11
N GLU A 81 15.90 -15.34 4.02
CA GLU A 81 15.38 -14.66 2.82
C GLU A 81 14.47 -15.60 2.03
N VAL A 82 13.26 -15.20 1.62
CA VAL A 82 12.29 -16.09 0.97
C VAL A 82 11.93 -15.76 -0.49
N TYR A 83 12.34 -14.60 -1.02
CA TYR A 83 12.00 -14.25 -2.41
C TYR A 83 12.89 -14.96 -3.43
N GLN A 84 14.17 -15.19 -3.09
CA GLN A 84 15.16 -15.77 -3.99
C GLN A 84 15.70 -17.12 -3.50
N ASN A 85 15.29 -17.57 -2.32
CA ASN A 85 15.69 -18.86 -1.77
C ASN A 85 14.48 -19.78 -1.55
N ASP A 86 14.39 -20.82 -2.38
CA ASP A 86 13.29 -21.78 -2.36
C ASP A 86 13.29 -22.68 -1.11
N GLU A 87 14.45 -22.96 -0.51
CA GLU A 87 14.57 -23.77 0.71
C GLU A 87 14.03 -23.01 1.93
N ASN A 88 14.42 -21.75 2.08
CA ASN A 88 13.89 -20.85 3.10
C ASN A 88 12.39 -20.63 2.93
N ARG A 89 11.90 -20.53 1.68
CA ARG A 89 10.47 -20.40 1.40
C ARG A 89 9.68 -21.64 1.84
N LYS A 90 10.22 -22.84 1.60
CA LYS A 90 9.61 -24.09 2.11
C LYS A 90 9.58 -24.13 3.63
N LEU A 91 10.70 -23.78 4.29
CA LEU A 91 10.75 -23.69 5.75
C LEU A 91 9.71 -22.69 6.30
N PHE A 92 9.54 -21.56 5.61
CA PHE A 92 8.53 -20.55 5.97
C PHE A 92 7.09 -21.10 5.87
N GLU A 93 6.78 -21.80 4.77
CA GLU A 93 5.49 -22.45 4.57
C GLU A 93 5.21 -23.54 5.61
N GLU A 94 6.23 -24.31 6.00
CA GLU A 94 6.11 -25.33 7.04
C GLU A 94 5.84 -24.74 8.42
N LEU A 95 6.60 -23.71 8.81
CA LEU A 95 6.41 -23.02 10.10
C LEU A 95 5.05 -22.33 10.16
N THR A 96 4.65 -21.58 9.14
CA THR A 96 3.33 -20.93 9.11
C THR A 96 2.18 -21.94 9.24
N ALA A 97 2.28 -23.09 8.55
CA ALA A 97 1.30 -24.18 8.66
C ALA A 97 1.24 -24.79 10.07
N LYS A 98 2.37 -24.95 10.74
CA LYS A 98 2.44 -25.55 12.10
C LYS A 98 1.98 -24.60 13.20
N PHE A 99 2.17 -23.31 13.02
CA PHE A 99 1.83 -22.28 14.01
C PHE A 99 0.41 -21.73 13.80
N ASN A 100 -0.41 -22.40 12.96
CA ASN A 100 -1.75 -21.95 12.55
C ASN A 100 -1.79 -20.47 12.14
N THR A 101 -0.68 -19.96 11.62
CA THR A 101 -0.51 -18.56 11.25
C THR A 101 -0.75 -18.47 9.75
N THR A 102 -1.61 -17.55 9.32
CA THR A 102 -1.86 -17.30 7.90
C THR A 102 -0.61 -16.68 7.25
N VAL A 103 -0.12 -17.30 6.17
CA VAL A 103 0.98 -16.74 5.37
C VAL A 103 0.49 -15.44 4.73
N GLU A 104 0.79 -14.31 5.37
CA GLU A 104 0.32 -12.99 4.93
C GLU A 104 1.43 -12.15 4.27
N GLY A 105 2.70 -12.51 4.49
CA GLY A 105 3.84 -11.90 3.83
C GLY A 105 5.08 -11.83 4.71
N VAL A 106 6.03 -11.00 4.31
CA VAL A 106 7.25 -10.71 5.06
C VAL A 106 7.25 -9.23 5.51
N PRO A 107 7.87 -8.89 6.65
CA PRO A 107 8.58 -9.80 7.54
C PRO A 107 7.64 -10.65 8.39
N THR A 108 8.04 -11.87 8.73
CA THR A 108 7.37 -12.68 9.75
C THR A 108 8.40 -13.21 10.73
N VAL A 109 8.11 -13.11 12.03
CA VAL A 109 9.00 -13.57 13.12
C VAL A 109 8.32 -14.71 13.86
N PHE A 110 9.03 -15.81 14.05
CA PHE A 110 8.61 -16.89 14.93
C PHE A 110 9.43 -16.86 16.21
N ILE A 111 8.73 -16.88 17.34
CA ILE A 111 9.29 -16.93 18.69
C ILE A 111 8.37 -17.82 19.55
N ASP A 112 8.97 -18.78 20.25
CA ASP A 112 8.25 -19.75 21.08
C ASP A 112 7.12 -20.49 20.32
N ASP A 113 5.86 -20.17 20.61
CA ASP A 113 4.67 -20.72 19.99
C ASP A 113 3.91 -19.73 19.09
N LYS A 114 4.51 -18.57 18.78
CA LYS A 114 3.84 -17.47 18.08
C LYS A 114 4.52 -17.15 16.75
N GLY A 115 3.69 -16.95 15.72
CA GLY A 115 4.07 -16.29 14.47
C GLY A 115 3.56 -14.85 14.47
N ILE A 116 4.47 -13.89 14.36
CA ILE A 116 4.16 -12.45 14.33
C ILE A 116 4.40 -11.95 12.91
N VAL A 117 3.34 -11.48 12.27
CA VAL A 117 3.37 -10.99 10.87
C VAL A 117 3.50 -9.47 10.84
N GLY A 118 4.38 -8.97 9.98
CA GLY A 118 4.58 -7.55 9.72
C GLY A 118 5.48 -6.86 10.74
N PHE A 119 5.62 -5.55 10.59
CA PHE A 119 6.37 -4.73 11.55
C PHE A 119 5.79 -3.32 11.65
N SER A 120 5.48 -2.93 12.89
CA SER A 120 4.97 -1.62 13.32
C SER A 120 5.49 -1.31 14.73
N GLN A 121 5.24 -0.10 15.23
CA GLN A 121 5.66 0.28 16.59
C GLN A 121 4.96 -0.56 17.69
N GLU A 122 3.69 -0.92 17.49
CA GLU A 122 2.96 -1.79 18.41
C GLU A 122 3.55 -3.20 18.42
N ILE A 123 3.97 -3.68 17.25
CA ILE A 123 4.61 -4.99 17.09
C ILE A 123 6.01 -4.99 17.71
N SER A 124 6.77 -3.89 17.62
CA SER A 124 8.09 -3.82 18.26
C SER A 124 8.00 -3.96 19.78
N ASP A 125 7.04 -3.27 20.40
CA ASP A 125 6.84 -3.33 21.84
C ASP A 125 6.36 -4.73 22.27
N SER A 126 5.44 -5.32 21.50
CA SER A 126 4.97 -6.70 21.71
C SER A 126 6.09 -7.73 21.58
N LEU A 127 6.94 -7.61 20.55
CA LEU A 127 8.05 -8.52 20.30
C LEU A 127 9.13 -8.41 21.39
N GLU A 128 9.44 -7.20 21.86
CA GLU A 128 10.37 -7.02 22.98
C GLU A 128 9.81 -7.57 24.30
N ASN A 129 8.51 -7.42 24.55
CA ASN A 129 7.85 -8.04 25.69
C ASN A 129 7.91 -9.57 25.61
N GLU A 130 7.73 -10.15 24.43
CA GLU A 130 7.80 -11.58 24.20
C GLU A 130 9.22 -12.12 24.38
N ILE A 131 10.23 -11.42 23.87
CA ILE A 131 11.64 -11.72 24.13
C ILE A 131 11.91 -11.70 25.63
N ASN A 132 11.46 -10.66 26.33
CA ASN A 132 11.61 -10.58 27.79
C ASN A 132 10.93 -11.74 28.50
N ARG A 133 9.70 -12.10 28.12
CA ARG A 133 9.01 -13.28 28.65
C ARG A 133 9.87 -14.54 28.47
N CYS A 134 10.38 -14.78 27.27
CA CYS A 134 11.22 -15.94 26.96
C CYS A 134 12.56 -15.99 27.69
N LEU A 135 13.06 -14.85 28.17
CA LEU A 135 14.27 -14.80 29.00
C LEU A 135 14.00 -15.33 30.41
N TYR A 136 12.80 -15.13 30.95
CA TYR A 136 12.41 -15.55 32.31
C TYR A 136 11.69 -16.91 32.32
N GLU A 137 10.80 -17.13 31.35
CA GLU A 137 10.09 -18.38 31.10
C GLU A 137 10.80 -19.10 29.95
N LYS A 138 11.31 -20.30 30.17
CA LYS A 138 12.00 -21.06 29.12
C LYS A 138 11.06 -21.31 27.93
N CYS A 139 11.34 -20.68 26.79
CA CYS A 139 10.61 -20.88 25.55
C CYS A 139 11.12 -22.08 24.74
N ILE A 140 10.24 -22.63 23.90
CA ILE A 140 10.55 -23.75 23.01
C ILE A 140 11.16 -23.20 21.72
N ASP A 141 12.09 -23.94 21.12
CA ASP A 141 12.60 -23.58 19.80
C ASP A 141 11.50 -23.76 18.74
N PRO A 142 11.17 -22.74 17.93
CA PRO A 142 10.14 -22.84 16.91
C PRO A 142 10.29 -24.03 15.95
N ILE A 143 11.52 -24.48 15.68
CA ILE A 143 11.80 -25.58 14.75
C ILE A 143 11.45 -26.96 15.33
N GLU A 144 11.45 -27.12 16.66
CA GLU A 144 11.10 -28.40 17.31
C GLU A 144 9.64 -28.81 17.03
N LYS A 145 8.76 -27.84 16.74
CA LYS A 145 7.37 -28.10 16.33
C LYS A 145 7.24 -28.62 14.91
N VAL A 146 8.23 -28.35 14.05
CA VAL A 146 8.27 -28.82 12.67
C VAL A 146 8.79 -30.26 12.62
N SER A 147 9.85 -30.56 13.38
CA SER A 147 10.50 -31.88 13.39
C SER A 147 9.69 -32.99 14.08
N THR A 148 8.77 -32.66 14.99
CA THR A 148 8.02 -33.64 15.79
C THR A 148 6.91 -34.38 15.03
N ASN A 149 6.61 -34.01 13.78
CA ASN A 149 5.43 -34.54 13.05
C ASN A 149 5.71 -35.06 11.64
N VAL A 150 6.97 -35.33 11.28
CA VAL A 150 7.30 -35.92 9.96
C VAL A 150 6.72 -37.34 9.79
N GLU A 151 6.28 -38.00 10.87
CA GLU A 151 5.73 -39.37 10.79
C GLU A 151 4.20 -39.50 10.87
N LYS A 152 3.39 -38.44 11.06
CA LYS A 152 1.98 -38.67 11.44
C LYS A 152 0.88 -37.76 10.87
N ALA A 153 1.09 -37.14 9.72
CA ALA A 153 0.01 -36.39 9.06
C ALA A 153 -0.02 -36.53 7.53
N ILE A 154 0.03 -37.77 7.04
CA ILE A 154 -0.74 -38.15 5.85
C ILE A 154 -2.09 -38.63 6.41
N ASP A 155 -3.20 -38.15 5.87
CA ASP A 155 -4.60 -38.38 6.28
C ASP A 155 -5.13 -37.54 7.44
N LYS A 156 -5.65 -36.34 7.10
CA LYS A 156 -7.08 -36.04 7.29
C LYS A 156 -7.51 -34.74 6.59
N PRO A 157 -8.77 -34.64 6.12
CA PRO A 157 -9.22 -33.56 5.27
C PRO A 157 -9.50 -32.29 6.06
N PHE A 158 -9.12 -31.20 5.41
CA PHE A 158 -9.55 -29.81 5.56
C PHE A 158 -11.01 -29.66 6.03
N THR A 159 -11.19 -29.04 7.19
CA THR A 159 -12.47 -28.44 7.59
C THR A 159 -12.20 -27.01 8.03
N SER A 160 -12.65 -26.07 7.22
CA SER A 160 -12.54 -24.64 7.44
C SER A 160 -13.72 -24.16 8.28
N SER A 161 -13.44 -23.47 9.37
CA SER A 161 -14.43 -22.62 10.03
C SER A 161 -13.78 -21.27 10.32
N GLU A 162 -14.46 -20.26 9.79
CA GLU A 162 -14.10 -18.87 9.59
C GLU A 162 -13.84 -18.09 10.89
N GLU A 163 -12.78 -17.27 10.91
CA GLU A 163 -12.79 -15.99 11.62
C GLU A 163 -11.98 -14.95 10.82
N ASN A 164 -12.55 -13.75 10.71
CA ASN A 164 -12.29 -12.77 9.66
C ASN A 164 -11.22 -11.76 10.07
N VAL A 165 -10.04 -11.81 9.42
CA VAL A 165 -9.18 -10.62 9.25
C VAL A 165 -8.91 -10.47 7.76
N VAL A 166 -9.37 -9.34 7.23
CA VAL A 166 -9.49 -9.05 5.80
C VAL A 166 -8.11 -8.72 5.20
N VAL A 167 -7.25 -9.72 5.05
CA VAL A 167 -6.28 -9.68 3.95
C VAL A 167 -7.07 -10.11 2.73
N LYS A 168 -7.65 -9.10 2.06
CA LYS A 168 -8.37 -9.25 0.79
C LYS A 168 -7.43 -9.97 -0.19
N LYS A 169 -7.53 -11.31 -0.26
CA LYS A 169 -7.04 -12.07 -1.40
C LYS A 169 -7.58 -11.35 -2.63
N LEU A 170 -6.70 -11.09 -3.61
CA LEU A 170 -7.04 -10.51 -4.90
C LEU A 170 -8.02 -11.45 -5.61
N THR A 171 -9.27 -11.39 -5.19
CA THR A 171 -10.37 -12.15 -5.73
C THR A 171 -10.80 -11.42 -6.99
N ILE A 172 -11.11 -12.18 -8.04
CA ILE A 172 -11.60 -11.60 -9.31
C ILE A 172 -12.72 -10.56 -9.07
N PRO A 173 -13.69 -10.80 -8.15
CA PRO A 173 -14.68 -9.79 -7.77
C PRO A 173 -14.10 -8.47 -7.24
N LEU A 174 -13.04 -8.51 -6.42
CA LEU A 174 -12.40 -7.30 -5.89
C LEU A 174 -11.75 -6.48 -7.01
N VAL A 175 -11.05 -7.15 -7.93
CA VAL A 175 -10.38 -6.48 -9.06
C VAL A 175 -11.40 -5.85 -9.98
N ILE A 176 -12.48 -6.57 -10.31
CA ILE A 176 -13.58 -6.04 -11.12
C ILE A 176 -14.27 -4.87 -10.39
N GLY A 177 -14.50 -4.98 -9.08
CA GLY A 177 -15.08 -3.92 -8.27
C GLY A 177 -14.22 -2.66 -8.23
N ALA A 178 -12.90 -2.81 -8.06
CA ALA A 178 -11.96 -1.69 -8.09
C ALA A 178 -11.92 -1.01 -9.47
N ALA A 179 -11.89 -1.80 -10.55
CA ALA A 179 -11.93 -1.27 -11.91
C ALA A 179 -13.24 -0.52 -12.21
N ALA A 180 -14.36 -1.01 -11.69
CA ALA A 180 -15.66 -0.34 -11.83
C ALA A 180 -15.70 1.01 -11.09
N VAL A 181 -15.12 1.08 -9.88
CA VAL A 181 -15.03 2.35 -9.13
C VAL A 181 -14.12 3.35 -9.85
N ASP A 182 -12.98 2.92 -10.39
CA ASP A 182 -12.07 3.79 -11.13
C ASP A 182 -12.68 4.30 -12.45
N ALA A 183 -13.51 3.50 -13.12
CA ALA A 183 -14.25 3.94 -14.30
C ALA A 183 -15.23 5.11 -14.03
N ILE A 184 -15.64 5.31 -12.76
CA ILE A 184 -16.52 6.40 -12.31
C ILE A 184 -15.68 7.59 -11.80
N ASN A 185 -14.48 7.79 -12.34
CA ASN A 185 -13.64 8.97 -12.07
C ASN A 185 -14.01 10.13 -13.02
N PRO A 186 -14.15 11.39 -12.54
CA PRO A 186 -14.41 12.54 -13.41
C PRO A 186 -13.43 12.68 -14.59
N CYS A 187 -12.17 12.25 -14.45
CA CYS A 187 -11.21 12.21 -15.55
C CYS A 187 -11.60 11.19 -16.64
N ALA A 188 -11.96 9.97 -16.22
CA ALA A 188 -12.39 8.91 -17.14
C ALA A 188 -13.68 9.29 -17.87
N PHE A 189 -14.64 9.91 -17.18
CA PHE A 189 -15.86 10.43 -17.81
C PHE A 189 -15.57 11.46 -18.91
N ALA A 190 -14.65 12.40 -18.67
CA ALA A 190 -14.28 13.39 -19.68
C ALA A 190 -13.72 12.72 -20.95
N VAL A 191 -12.83 11.73 -20.77
CA VAL A 191 -12.27 10.95 -21.88
C VAL A 191 -13.36 10.16 -22.62
N LEU A 192 -14.27 9.51 -21.90
CA LEU A 192 -15.39 8.77 -22.49
C LEU A 192 -16.33 9.68 -23.29
N ILE A 193 -16.64 10.89 -22.80
CA ILE A 193 -17.46 11.86 -23.52
C ILE A 193 -16.77 12.30 -24.81
N ILE A 194 -15.47 12.58 -24.76
CA ILE A 194 -14.68 12.93 -25.95
C ILE A 194 -14.68 11.77 -26.95
N LEU A 195 -14.45 10.54 -26.47
CA LEU A 195 -14.45 9.34 -27.30
C LEU A 195 -15.81 9.08 -27.94
N MET A 196 -16.90 9.22 -27.19
CA MET A 196 -18.27 9.07 -27.70
C MET A 196 -18.58 10.13 -28.76
N THR A 197 -18.21 11.39 -28.51
CA THR A 197 -18.38 12.48 -29.47
C THR A 197 -17.59 12.20 -30.76
N ALA A 198 -16.36 11.72 -30.65
CA ALA A 198 -15.53 11.33 -31.79
C ALA A 198 -16.12 10.13 -32.54
N ALA A 199 -16.60 9.11 -31.83
CA ALA A 199 -17.22 7.92 -32.42
C ALA A 199 -18.51 8.26 -33.18
N LEU A 200 -19.35 9.16 -32.64
CA LEU A 200 -20.56 9.63 -33.30
C LEU A 200 -20.29 10.47 -34.55
N SER A 201 -19.12 11.09 -34.66
CA SER A 201 -18.71 11.83 -35.87
C SER A 201 -18.33 10.91 -37.04
N ILE A 202 -18.16 9.60 -36.80
CA ILE A 202 -17.83 8.60 -37.81
C ILE A 202 -19.12 8.00 -38.37
N ALA A 203 -19.39 8.21 -39.66
CA ALA A 203 -20.60 7.71 -40.32
C ALA A 203 -20.69 6.16 -40.40
N ASP A 204 -19.54 5.48 -40.49
CA ASP A 204 -19.47 4.01 -40.59
C ASP A 204 -19.37 3.34 -39.22
N LYS A 205 -20.40 2.55 -38.85
CA LYS A 205 -20.48 1.80 -37.58
C LYS A 205 -19.32 0.83 -37.37
N LYS A 206 -18.83 0.16 -38.42
CA LYS A 206 -17.68 -0.76 -38.32
C LYS A 206 -16.40 0.01 -38.05
N ARG A 207 -16.25 1.18 -38.65
CA ARG A 207 -15.11 2.07 -38.42
C ARG A 207 -15.15 2.67 -37.01
N ALA A 208 -16.33 3.04 -36.51
CA ALA A 208 -16.52 3.49 -35.14
C ALA A 208 -16.17 2.42 -34.10
N LEU A 209 -16.57 1.15 -34.33
CA LEU A 209 -16.19 0.03 -33.46
C LEU A 209 -14.67 -0.20 -33.45
N LYS A 210 -14.03 -0.21 -34.63
CA LYS A 210 -12.57 -0.35 -34.74
C LYS A 210 -11.83 0.80 -34.04
N PHE A 211 -12.36 2.02 -34.14
CA PHE A 211 -11.83 3.19 -33.44
C PHE A 211 -11.88 3.00 -31.92
N GLY A 212 -13.03 2.59 -31.36
CA GLY A 212 -13.18 2.32 -29.94
C GLY A 212 -12.27 1.20 -29.44
N LEU A 213 -12.22 0.07 -30.14
CA LEU A 213 -11.34 -1.05 -29.78
C LEU A 213 -9.85 -0.67 -29.82
N ALA A 214 -9.43 0.07 -30.85
CA ALA A 214 -8.04 0.54 -30.96
C ALA A 214 -7.67 1.47 -29.79
N PHE A 215 -8.59 2.34 -29.38
CA PHE A 215 -8.40 3.21 -28.22
C PHE A 215 -8.29 2.42 -26.91
N THR A 216 -9.22 1.48 -26.65
CA THR A 216 -9.22 0.65 -25.43
C THR A 216 -7.96 -0.21 -25.33
N ILE A 217 -7.54 -0.86 -26.42
CA ILE A 217 -6.30 -1.67 -26.45
C ILE A 217 -5.09 -0.79 -26.12
N SER A 218 -5.08 0.44 -26.63
CA SER A 218 -3.98 1.36 -26.38
C SER A 218 -3.85 1.76 -24.91
N ILE A 219 -4.97 2.16 -24.27
CA ILE A 219 -5.00 2.47 -22.83
C ILE A 219 -4.57 1.26 -22.01
N TYR A 220 -5.07 0.07 -22.35
CA TYR A 220 -4.69 -1.16 -21.65
C TYR A 220 -3.18 -1.41 -21.72
N ILE A 221 -2.57 -1.30 -22.91
CA ILE A 221 -1.13 -1.47 -23.09
C ILE A 221 -0.36 -0.40 -22.33
N SER A 222 -0.76 0.87 -22.43
CA SER A 222 -0.11 1.99 -21.74
C SER A 222 -0.11 1.76 -20.23
N TYR A 223 -1.27 1.48 -19.63
CA TYR A 223 -1.41 1.28 -18.18
C TYR A 223 -0.71 0.01 -17.70
N PHE A 224 -0.74 -1.06 -18.50
CA PHE A 224 -0.01 -2.28 -18.19
C PHE A 224 1.50 -2.04 -18.18
N LEU A 225 2.04 -1.37 -19.20
CA LEU A 225 3.47 -1.03 -19.26
C LEU A 225 3.87 -0.03 -18.18
N MET A 226 3.01 0.96 -17.87
CA MET A 226 3.23 1.89 -16.77
C MET A 226 3.27 1.14 -15.42
N GLY A 227 2.35 0.19 -15.21
CA GLY A 227 2.34 -0.66 -14.02
C GLY A 227 3.63 -1.49 -13.90
N LEU A 228 4.05 -2.16 -14.98
CA LEU A 228 5.31 -2.92 -15.01
C LEU A 228 6.54 -2.04 -14.79
N GLY A 229 6.60 -0.89 -15.45
CA GLY A 229 7.70 0.06 -15.36
C GLY A 229 7.81 0.66 -13.97
N LEU A 230 6.69 1.13 -13.41
CA LEU A 230 6.64 1.67 -12.05
C LEU A 230 7.03 0.59 -11.02
N PHE A 231 6.48 -0.61 -11.14
CA PHE A 231 6.81 -1.72 -10.25
C PHE A 231 8.29 -2.11 -10.31
N SER A 232 8.88 -2.13 -11.51
CA SER A 232 10.31 -2.39 -11.71
C SER A 232 11.19 -1.30 -11.07
N VAL A 233 10.84 -0.02 -11.23
CA VAL A 233 11.56 1.10 -10.63
C VAL A 233 11.47 1.07 -9.10
N LEU A 234 10.29 0.76 -8.56
CA LEU A 234 10.09 0.67 -7.10
C LEU A 234 10.91 -0.46 -6.47
N GLN A 235 11.02 -1.62 -7.13
CA GLN A 235 11.84 -2.72 -6.64
C GLN A 235 13.34 -2.46 -6.78
N ALA A 236 13.78 -1.90 -7.92
CA ALA A 236 15.20 -1.73 -8.21
C ALA A 236 15.88 -0.66 -7.36
N SER A 237 15.13 0.35 -6.89
CA SER A 237 15.73 1.54 -6.29
C SER A 237 15.81 1.50 -4.77
N GLY A 238 15.09 0.61 -4.06
CA GLY A 238 15.05 0.60 -2.59
C GLY A 238 14.62 1.95 -1.96
N LEU A 239 14.10 2.86 -2.80
CA LEU A 239 13.96 4.31 -2.57
C LEU A 239 12.50 4.71 -2.42
N SER A 240 11.68 3.77 -1.93
CA SER A 240 10.23 3.93 -1.82
C SER A 240 9.87 5.23 -1.08
N HIS A 241 10.59 5.57 -0.01
CA HIS A 241 10.28 6.74 0.80
C HIS A 241 10.43 8.07 0.05
N ASN A 242 11.57 8.33 -0.60
CA ASN A 242 11.78 9.61 -1.28
C ASN A 242 10.86 9.75 -2.51
N PHE A 243 10.60 8.64 -3.22
CA PHE A 243 9.67 8.64 -4.34
C PHE A 243 8.24 8.96 -3.87
N TYR A 244 7.77 8.35 -2.79
CA TYR A 244 6.45 8.67 -2.22
C TYR A 244 6.35 10.12 -1.76
N ILE A 245 7.37 10.66 -1.10
CA ILE A 245 7.40 12.07 -0.71
C ILE A 245 7.30 12.97 -1.93
N PHE A 246 8.09 12.69 -2.98
CA PHE A 246 8.07 13.47 -4.22
C PHE A 246 6.67 13.47 -4.87
N VAL A 247 6.07 12.29 -5.07
CA VAL A 247 4.73 12.16 -5.69
C VAL A 247 3.67 12.82 -4.82
N THR A 248 3.76 12.70 -3.50
CA THR A 248 2.82 13.34 -2.56
C THR A 248 2.92 14.87 -2.63
N ILE A 249 4.13 15.43 -2.60
CA ILE A 249 4.34 16.88 -2.74
C ILE A 249 3.79 17.36 -4.08
N LEU A 250 4.09 16.65 -5.17
CA LEU A 250 3.59 16.99 -6.50
C LEU A 250 2.05 16.98 -6.55
N ALA A 251 1.41 15.94 -5.99
CA ALA A 251 -0.05 15.83 -5.93
C ALA A 251 -0.69 16.96 -5.11
N VAL A 252 -0.08 17.31 -3.97
CA VAL A 252 -0.54 18.44 -3.14
C VAL A 252 -0.41 19.75 -3.91
N ILE A 253 0.71 20.00 -4.60
CA ILE A 253 0.90 21.21 -5.40
C ILE A 253 -0.15 21.28 -6.52
N VAL A 254 -0.35 20.20 -7.26
CA VAL A 254 -1.36 20.12 -8.33
C VAL A 254 -2.77 20.35 -7.77
N GLY A 255 -3.11 19.74 -6.63
CA GLY A 255 -4.38 19.93 -5.95
C GLY A 255 -4.62 21.37 -5.49
N LEU A 256 -3.62 22.00 -4.87
CA LEU A 256 -3.69 23.40 -4.44
C LEU A 256 -3.83 24.34 -5.63
N LEU A 257 -3.16 24.07 -6.75
CA LEU A 257 -3.30 24.85 -7.98
C LEU A 257 -4.71 24.72 -8.58
N ASN A 258 -5.32 23.54 -8.54
CA ASN A 258 -6.72 23.36 -8.96
C ASN A 258 -7.69 24.12 -8.05
N ILE A 259 -7.49 24.10 -6.72
CA ILE A 259 -8.30 24.88 -5.76
C ILE A 259 -8.09 26.39 -5.98
N LYS A 260 -6.85 26.83 -6.21
CA LYS A 260 -6.53 28.22 -6.53
C LYS A 260 -7.29 28.69 -7.77
N ASP A 261 -7.31 27.90 -8.84
CA ASP A 261 -7.99 28.25 -10.09
C ASP A 261 -9.51 28.37 -9.92
N TYR A 262 -10.11 27.65 -8.96
CA TYR A 262 -11.53 27.80 -8.63
C TYR A 262 -11.86 29.17 -8.01
N PHE A 263 -11.03 29.70 -7.11
CA PHE A 263 -11.29 30.98 -6.43
C PHE A 263 -10.70 32.20 -7.14
N TRP A 264 -9.55 32.05 -7.80
CA TRP A 264 -8.80 33.12 -8.47
C TRP A 264 -8.42 32.74 -9.89
N TYR A 265 -9.43 32.42 -10.70
CA TYR A 265 -9.26 32.11 -12.11
C TYR A 265 -8.51 33.23 -12.86
N GLY A 266 -7.53 32.85 -13.67
CA GLY A 266 -6.76 33.78 -14.51
C GLY A 266 -5.61 34.51 -13.81
N LYS A 267 -5.40 34.32 -12.50
CA LYS A 267 -4.28 34.93 -11.75
C LYS A 267 -3.16 33.91 -11.50
N GLY A 268 -1.98 34.17 -12.06
CA GLY A 268 -0.78 33.35 -11.89
C GLY A 268 -0.70 32.17 -12.86
N VAL A 269 -0.16 31.04 -12.39
CA VAL A 269 -0.11 29.79 -13.16
C VAL A 269 -1.53 29.23 -13.28
N LEU A 270 -1.98 29.05 -14.52
CA LEU A 270 -3.27 28.46 -14.86
C LEU A 270 -3.06 26.98 -15.19
N MET A 271 -3.86 26.09 -14.62
CA MET A 271 -3.80 24.65 -14.88
C MET A 271 -4.45 24.23 -16.21
N GLU A 272 -4.93 25.20 -16.99
CA GLU A 272 -5.38 24.94 -18.35
C GLU A 272 -4.23 24.88 -19.34
N ILE A 273 -4.46 24.15 -20.44
CA ILE A 273 -3.53 24.15 -21.57
C ILE A 273 -3.31 25.60 -22.07
N PRO A 274 -2.04 26.04 -22.19
CA PRO A 274 -1.71 27.39 -22.63
C PRO A 274 -2.34 27.68 -24.00
N LEU A 275 -2.75 28.94 -24.21
CA LEU A 275 -3.47 29.37 -25.42
C LEU A 275 -2.73 29.03 -26.71
N SER A 276 -1.39 29.05 -26.69
CA SER A 276 -0.52 28.70 -27.81
C SER A 276 -0.60 27.22 -28.22
N TRP A 277 -0.96 26.31 -27.30
CA TRP A 277 -1.03 24.86 -27.56
C TRP A 277 -2.41 24.39 -28.01
N ARG A 278 -3.47 25.19 -27.79
CA ARG A 278 -4.84 24.91 -28.24
C ARG A 278 -4.96 24.60 -29.75
N PRO A 279 -4.31 25.33 -30.70
CA PRO A 279 -4.40 25.01 -32.12
C PRO A 279 -3.76 23.64 -32.45
N THR A 280 -2.62 23.31 -31.82
CA THR A 280 -1.95 22.02 -31.99
C THR A 280 -2.82 20.88 -31.47
N MET A 281 -3.41 21.04 -30.28
CA MET A 281 -4.34 20.06 -29.73
C MET A 281 -5.57 19.85 -30.63
N LYS A 282 -6.16 20.93 -31.16
CA LYS A 282 -7.28 20.80 -32.12
C LYS A 282 -6.87 20.02 -33.37
N SER A 283 -5.65 20.18 -33.86
CA SER A 283 -5.13 19.43 -35.01
C SER A 283 -4.98 17.93 -34.69
N ILE A 284 -4.44 17.61 -33.51
CA ILE A 284 -4.27 16.23 -33.02
C ILE A 284 -5.64 15.53 -32.89
N ILE A 285 -6.61 16.20 -32.25
CA ILE A 285 -7.97 15.66 -32.06
C ILE A 285 -8.66 15.40 -33.41
N LYS A 286 -8.48 16.28 -34.40
CA LYS A 286 -9.04 16.05 -35.75
C LYS A 286 -8.42 14.82 -36.44
N ARG A 287 -7.11 14.61 -36.29
CA ARG A 287 -6.39 13.45 -36.84
C ARG A 287 -6.68 12.15 -36.08
N ALA A 288 -7.13 12.27 -34.82
CA ALA A 288 -7.44 11.15 -33.95
C ALA A 288 -8.65 10.32 -34.44
N THR A 289 -9.50 10.83 -35.32
CA THR A 289 -10.70 10.14 -35.86
C THR A 289 -10.43 8.92 -36.75
N SER A 290 -9.16 8.49 -36.87
CA SER A 290 -8.75 7.24 -37.50
C SER A 290 -8.42 6.19 -36.45
N PRO A 291 -8.55 4.87 -36.72
CA PRO A 291 -8.16 3.84 -35.75
C PRO A 291 -6.71 3.96 -35.25
N LEU A 292 -5.79 4.34 -36.13
CA LEU A 292 -4.39 4.61 -35.77
C LEU A 292 -4.28 5.86 -34.87
N GLY A 293 -5.02 6.92 -35.19
CA GLY A 293 -5.06 8.13 -34.38
C GLY A 293 -5.66 7.88 -32.99
N ALA A 294 -6.69 7.03 -32.90
CA ALA A 294 -7.28 6.58 -31.65
C ALA A 294 -6.27 5.84 -30.77
N PHE A 295 -5.50 4.93 -31.38
CA PHE A 295 -4.44 4.20 -30.70
C PHE A 295 -3.37 5.16 -30.16
N LEU A 296 -2.85 6.06 -30.99
CA LEU A 296 -1.81 7.01 -30.54
C LEU A 296 -2.30 7.95 -29.44
N VAL A 297 -3.52 8.46 -29.54
CA VAL A 297 -4.11 9.30 -28.49
C VAL A 297 -4.32 8.49 -27.21
N GLY A 298 -4.86 7.27 -27.31
CA GLY A 298 -5.05 6.38 -26.15
C GLY A 298 -3.74 5.96 -25.48
N PHE A 299 -2.61 5.97 -26.19
CA PHE A 299 -1.30 5.66 -25.62
C PHE A 299 -0.71 6.84 -24.84
N ALA A 300 -1.03 8.07 -25.28
CA ALA A 300 -0.50 9.30 -24.70
C ALA A 300 -1.32 9.84 -23.53
N VAL A 301 -2.52 9.31 -23.31
CA VAL A 301 -3.37 9.54 -22.13
C VAL A 301 -2.90 8.63 -21.01
#